data_AF-A0A803R549-F1
#
_entry.id   AF-A0A803R549-F1
#
_cell.length_a   1.000
_cell.length_b   1.000
_cell.length_c   1.000
_cell.angle_alpha   90.00
_cell.angle_beta   90.00
_cell.angle_gamma   90.00
#
_symmetry.space_group_name_H-M   'P 1'
#
loop_
_entity.id
_entity.type
_entity.pdbx_description
1 polymer ?
#
loop_
_entity_poly.entity_id
_entity_poly.type
_entity_poly.pdbx_seq_one_letter_code
_entity_poly.pdbx_strand_id
1 'polypeptide(L)'
;MLCSTPISGPLDSTSSGGKDKAKKPGRVNLIGLDPTKQFLLYIATGAELEKDIRIQKSILRAVGQMEIQSDLMDAHLYAFKRSVLQEVLDQKETFHSLKRDVLPYLVRSQLRSEVWLNGVPQPEENGNEKVGSHNNQLVQSQILANASKPSFHQLYALGPNGSSPVRTHKCCVYIADSSKYCARLNSIQAFSDINRDVIGEKIHLSGYSLSAHHNIIHPSAELGSKTTVGPQCMLGEGSQMGDKCSVKRSVIGRHCRIGSNVKVVNSIVMNHVTIGDGCSIQGSVICSNVQLQERVILKDCQVGAGFVVSAGSEFKAEALAKKEK
;
A
#
# COMPACT_ATOMS: atom_id res chain seq x y z
N MET A 1 -3.60 -7.06 -7.01
CA MET A 1 -4.21 -7.25 -5.68
C MET A 1 -4.81 -5.91 -5.26
N LEU A 2 -5.98 -5.92 -4.61
CA LEU A 2 -6.63 -4.72 -4.09
C LEU A 2 -6.73 -4.76 -2.56
N CYS A 3 -6.65 -3.59 -1.94
CA CYS A 3 -6.85 -3.37 -0.51
C CYS A 3 -7.83 -2.21 -0.28
N SER A 4 -8.41 -2.12 0.91
CA SER A 4 -9.26 -0.99 1.25
C SER A 4 -8.46 0.32 1.26
N THR A 5 -9.08 1.42 0.82
CA THR A 5 -8.51 2.76 0.94
C THR A 5 -8.45 3.15 2.42
N PRO A 6 -7.28 3.57 2.95
CA PRO A 6 -7.18 4.02 4.34
C PRO A 6 -8.05 5.26 4.58
N ILE A 7 -8.65 5.33 5.77
CA ILE A 7 -9.60 6.38 6.18
C ILE A 7 -8.88 7.72 6.43
N SER A 8 -7.58 7.68 6.70
CA SER A 8 -6.67 8.82 6.89
C SER A 8 -5.95 9.17 5.57
N GLY A 9 -6.37 10.25 4.92
CA GLY A 9 -5.83 10.72 3.62
C GLY A 9 -4.40 11.33 3.67
N PRO A 10 -3.84 11.83 2.54
CA PRO A 10 -4.53 12.27 1.32
C PRO A 10 -4.30 11.38 0.09
N LEU A 11 -5.34 11.29 -0.75
CA LEU A 11 -5.27 10.83 -2.15
C LEU A 11 -4.37 11.80 -2.93
N ASP A 12 -3.16 11.36 -3.26
CA ASP A 12 -2.21 11.96 -4.23
C ASP A 12 -2.39 13.47 -4.43
N SER A 13 -2.15 14.28 -3.38
CA SER A 13 -1.96 15.72 -3.51
C SER A 13 -0.48 16.04 -3.35
N THR A 14 0.17 16.36 -4.47
CA THR A 14 1.45 17.05 -4.46
C THR A 14 1.32 18.32 -3.62
N SER A 15 2.26 18.48 -2.68
CA SER A 15 2.33 19.62 -1.79
C SER A 15 2.51 20.92 -2.60
N SER A 16 1.50 21.79 -2.53
CA SER A 16 1.64 23.20 -2.89
C SER A 16 0.93 24.02 -1.82
N GLY A 17 1.76 24.59 -0.94
CA GLY A 17 1.34 25.60 0.03
C GLY A 17 0.69 26.78 -0.69
N GLY A 18 -0.34 27.33 -0.05
CA GLY A 18 -1.11 28.45 -0.58
C GLY A 18 -2.54 28.37 -0.07
N LYS A 19 -2.90 29.35 0.77
CA LYS A 19 -4.25 29.61 1.27
C LYS A 19 -5.25 29.72 0.10
N ASP A 20 -6.50 29.39 0.40
CA ASP A 20 -7.66 29.32 -0.50
C ASP A 20 -7.73 28.09 -1.40
N LYS A 21 -8.38 27.02 -0.92
CA LYS A 21 -8.81 25.93 -1.79
C LYS A 21 -10.21 25.47 -1.41
N ALA A 22 -11.18 25.83 -2.26
CA ALA A 22 -12.34 25.00 -2.53
C ALA A 22 -11.88 23.54 -2.57
N LYS A 23 -12.55 22.69 -1.78
CA LYS A 23 -12.24 21.27 -1.59
C LYS A 23 -12.17 20.61 -2.97
N LYS A 24 -10.96 20.44 -3.53
CA LYS A 24 -10.78 19.74 -4.81
C LYS A 24 -11.40 18.36 -4.63
N PRO A 25 -12.27 17.90 -5.55
CA PRO A 25 -12.85 16.56 -5.45
C PRO A 25 -11.71 15.57 -5.34
N GLY A 26 -11.75 14.73 -4.30
CA GLY A 26 -10.73 13.71 -4.07
C GLY A 26 -10.58 12.88 -5.34
N ARG A 27 -9.35 12.68 -5.79
CA ARG A 27 -9.06 11.81 -6.94
C ARG A 27 -9.26 10.37 -6.51
N VAL A 28 -10.47 9.85 -6.67
CA VAL A 28 -10.80 8.47 -6.29
C VAL A 28 -10.48 7.52 -7.43
N ASN A 29 -9.97 6.33 -7.12
CA ASN A 29 -9.80 5.28 -8.13
C ASN A 29 -11.14 4.55 -8.29
N LEU A 30 -11.55 4.30 -9.53
CA LEU A 30 -12.74 3.51 -9.81
C LEU A 30 -12.33 2.14 -10.31
N ILE A 31 -12.88 1.11 -9.67
CA ILE A 31 -12.60 -0.29 -9.97
C ILE A 31 -13.91 -0.96 -10.30
N GLY A 32 -14.04 -1.45 -11.53
CA GLY A 32 -15.18 -2.22 -12.00
C GLY A 32 -14.90 -3.71 -11.90
N LEU A 33 -15.76 -4.41 -11.18
CA LEU A 33 -15.68 -5.84 -10.90
C LEU A 33 -16.89 -6.57 -11.47
N ASP A 34 -16.73 -7.86 -11.71
CA ASP A 34 -17.86 -8.73 -11.98
C ASP A 34 -18.65 -9.02 -10.69
N PRO A 35 -19.90 -9.53 -10.77
CA PRO A 35 -20.73 -9.82 -9.59
C PRO A 35 -20.11 -10.83 -8.61
N THR A 36 -19.19 -11.68 -9.07
CA THR A 36 -18.48 -12.64 -8.20
C THR A 36 -17.23 -12.05 -7.55
N LYS A 37 -16.83 -10.82 -7.92
CA LYS A 37 -15.63 -10.11 -7.46
C LYS A 37 -14.33 -10.87 -7.73
N GLN A 38 -14.31 -11.70 -8.77
CA GLN A 38 -13.15 -12.49 -9.19
C GLN A 38 -12.42 -11.87 -10.37
N PHE A 39 -13.11 -11.09 -11.20
CA PHE A 39 -12.59 -10.53 -12.44
C PHE A 39 -12.63 -9.01 -12.43
N LEU A 40 -11.54 -8.43 -12.95
CA LEU A 40 -11.38 -7.00 -13.13
C LEU A 40 -11.86 -6.59 -14.52
N LEU A 41 -12.91 -5.78 -14.56
CA LEU A 41 -13.59 -5.36 -15.79
C LEU A 41 -13.26 -3.93 -16.19
N TYR A 42 -12.95 -3.08 -15.20
CA TYR A 42 -12.61 -1.70 -15.42
C TYR A 42 -11.64 -1.19 -14.35
N ILE A 43 -10.70 -0.36 -14.77
CA ILE A 43 -9.82 0.38 -13.87
C ILE A 43 -9.67 1.79 -14.40
N ALA A 44 -9.92 2.77 -13.55
CA ALA A 44 -9.60 4.17 -13.82
C ALA A 44 -8.93 4.77 -12.61
N THR A 45 -7.75 5.34 -12.83
CA THR A 45 -7.06 6.08 -11.79
C THR A 45 -7.65 7.48 -11.67
N GLY A 46 -7.67 8.05 -10.47
CA GLY A 46 -8.25 9.39 -10.27
C GLY A 46 -7.56 10.53 -11.04
N ALA A 47 -6.40 10.27 -11.68
CA ALA A 47 -5.73 11.20 -12.59
C ALA A 47 -6.29 11.14 -14.03
N GLU A 48 -6.87 10.01 -14.42
CA GLU A 48 -7.50 9.77 -15.74
C GLU A 48 -8.99 10.08 -15.74
N LEU A 49 -9.59 10.25 -14.55
CA LEU A 49 -11.00 10.51 -14.39
C LEU A 49 -11.30 11.99 -14.69
N GLU A 50 -11.66 12.27 -15.94
CA GLU A 50 -12.31 13.53 -16.32
C GLU A 50 -13.77 13.56 -15.83
N LYS A 51 -14.64 14.39 -16.43
CA LYS A 51 -16.07 14.45 -16.07
C LYS A 51 -16.83 13.17 -16.43
N ASP A 52 -16.37 12.41 -17.43
CA ASP A 52 -17.10 11.27 -17.98
C ASP A 52 -16.29 9.96 -17.89
N ILE A 53 -17.00 8.86 -17.65
CA ILE A 53 -16.43 7.50 -17.59
C ILE A 53 -16.76 6.77 -18.89
N ARG A 54 -15.75 6.19 -19.55
CA ARG A 54 -15.92 5.42 -20.79
C ARG A 54 -15.80 3.92 -20.54
N ILE A 55 -16.93 3.22 -20.62
CA ILE A 55 -16.99 1.75 -20.47
C ILE A 55 -17.21 1.11 -21.84
N GLN A 56 -16.46 0.05 -22.13
CA GLN A 56 -16.63 -0.70 -23.38
C GLN A 56 -17.92 -1.52 -23.36
N LYS A 57 -18.78 -1.32 -24.36
CA LYS A 57 -20.04 -2.06 -24.52
C LYS A 57 -19.83 -3.57 -24.63
N SER A 58 -18.71 -4.02 -25.20
CA SER A 58 -18.35 -5.45 -25.31
C SER A 58 -18.24 -6.12 -23.94
N ILE A 59 -17.60 -5.46 -22.97
CA ILE A 59 -17.45 -5.96 -21.60
C ILE A 59 -18.81 -6.03 -20.91
N LEU A 60 -19.62 -4.96 -21.00
CA LEU A 60 -20.96 -4.96 -20.40
C LEU A 60 -21.89 -6.01 -21.00
N ARG A 61 -21.83 -6.25 -22.32
CA ARG A 61 -22.62 -7.30 -22.97
C ARG A 61 -22.20 -8.70 -22.56
N ALA A 62 -20.90 -8.94 -22.35
CA ALA A 62 -20.38 -10.25 -21.98
C ALA A 62 -20.66 -10.60 -20.52
N VAL A 63 -20.50 -9.64 -19.60
CA VAL A 63 -20.68 -9.87 -18.16
C VAL A 63 -22.13 -9.66 -17.73
N GLY A 64 -22.88 -8.81 -18.43
CA GLY A 64 -24.26 -8.43 -18.11
C GLY A 64 -24.38 -7.40 -16.99
N GLN A 65 -23.60 -7.53 -15.92
CA GLN A 65 -23.58 -6.63 -14.78
C GLN A 65 -22.15 -6.32 -14.33
N MET A 66 -21.89 -5.06 -13.95
CA MET A 66 -20.61 -4.62 -13.40
C MET A 66 -20.84 -3.83 -12.11
N GLU A 67 -20.13 -4.19 -11.04
CA GLU A 67 -20.10 -3.46 -9.78
C GLU A 67 -18.94 -2.47 -9.79
N ILE A 68 -19.20 -1.18 -9.53
CA ILE A 68 -18.16 -0.15 -9.48
C ILE A 68 -17.90 0.21 -8.02
N GLN A 69 -16.66 0.05 -7.59
CA GLN A 69 -16.20 0.38 -6.24
C GLN A 69 -15.18 1.52 -6.27
N SER A 70 -15.18 2.31 -5.20
CA SER A 70 -14.36 3.51 -5.04
C SER A 70 -13.53 3.50 -3.74
N ASP A 71 -13.82 2.54 -2.86
CA ASP A 71 -13.19 2.25 -1.57
C ASP A 71 -12.01 1.26 -1.69
N LEU A 72 -11.65 0.87 -2.91
CA LEU A 72 -10.54 -0.03 -3.20
C LEU A 72 -9.33 0.70 -3.78
N MET A 73 -8.15 0.28 -3.35
CA MET A 73 -6.84 0.77 -3.78
C MET A 73 -5.99 -0.37 -4.33
N ASP A 74 -5.21 -0.07 -5.37
CA ASP A 74 -4.22 -0.98 -5.93
C ASP A 74 -3.01 -1.14 -5.00
N ALA A 75 -2.78 -2.38 -4.53
CA ALA A 75 -1.69 -2.74 -3.64
C ALA A 75 -0.34 -2.96 -4.34
N HIS A 76 -0.24 -2.77 -5.66
CA HIS A 76 0.98 -2.94 -6.47
C HIS A 76 1.57 -4.36 -6.48
N LEU A 77 0.73 -5.37 -6.23
CA LEU A 77 1.09 -6.77 -6.40
C LEU A 77 0.36 -7.36 -7.61
N TYR A 78 1.14 -7.80 -8.59
CA TYR A 78 0.65 -8.37 -9.85
C TYR A 78 1.29 -9.74 -10.09
N ALA A 79 0.52 -10.65 -10.69
CA ALA A 79 1.00 -11.94 -11.15
C ALA A 79 0.55 -12.13 -12.61
N PHE A 80 1.51 -12.40 -13.49
CA PHE A 80 1.26 -12.53 -14.92
C PHE A 80 1.70 -13.91 -15.42
N LYS A 81 0.98 -14.47 -16.38
CA LYS A 81 1.50 -15.57 -17.19
C LYS A 81 2.62 -15.02 -18.07
N ARG A 82 3.81 -15.63 -18.00
CA ARG A 82 5.02 -15.18 -18.72
C ARG A 82 4.74 -14.88 -20.20
N SER A 83 4.07 -15.79 -20.90
CA SER A 83 3.76 -15.65 -22.33
C SER A 83 2.94 -14.39 -22.63
N VAL A 84 1.95 -14.08 -21.80
CA VAL A 84 1.07 -12.90 -21.98
C VAL A 84 1.83 -11.61 -21.73
N LEU A 85 2.67 -11.58 -20.68
CA LEU A 85 3.44 -10.39 -20.37
C LEU A 85 4.48 -10.10 -21.46
N GLN A 86 5.19 -11.13 -21.93
CA GLN A 86 6.21 -10.98 -22.96
C GLN A 86 5.61 -10.46 -24.26
N GLU A 87 4.48 -11.00 -24.68
CA GLU A 87 3.77 -10.52 -25.87
C GLU A 87 3.35 -9.05 -25.78
N VAL A 88 2.86 -8.61 -24.62
CA VAL A 88 2.50 -7.20 -24.40
C VAL A 88 3.71 -6.29 -24.47
N LEU A 89 4.83 -6.71 -23.88
CA LEU A 89 6.06 -5.91 -23.86
C LEU A 89 6.72 -5.84 -25.24
N ASP A 90 6.73 -6.95 -25.99
CA ASP A 90 7.32 -7.03 -27.33
C ASP A 90 6.51 -6.21 -28.37
N GLN A 91 5.19 -6.13 -28.22
CA GLN A 91 4.33 -5.38 -29.15
C GLN A 91 4.24 -3.87 -28.85
N LYS A 92 4.59 -3.44 -27.64
CA LYS A 92 4.35 -2.08 -27.15
C LYS A 92 5.54 -1.54 -26.35
N GLU A 93 6.55 -1.06 -27.08
CA GLU A 93 7.72 -0.39 -26.50
C GLU A 93 7.38 0.88 -25.69
N THR A 94 6.18 1.46 -25.90
CA THR A 94 5.72 2.67 -25.21
C THR A 94 5.21 2.44 -23.79
N PHE A 95 5.14 1.20 -23.30
CA PHE A 95 4.64 0.90 -21.96
C PHE A 95 5.75 1.05 -20.92
N HIS A 96 5.53 1.92 -19.93
CA HIS A 96 6.51 2.25 -18.90
C HIS A 96 6.04 1.87 -17.50
N SER A 97 4.75 1.65 -17.30
CA SER A 97 4.15 1.31 -16.01
C SER A 97 3.21 0.12 -16.14
N LEU A 98 3.44 -0.91 -15.32
CA LEU A 98 2.53 -2.04 -15.19
C LEU A 98 1.12 -1.57 -14.81
N LYS A 99 1.02 -0.58 -13.93
CA LYS A 99 -0.24 -0.05 -13.41
C LYS A 99 -0.99 0.82 -14.40
N ARG A 100 -0.29 1.75 -15.08
CA ARG A 100 -0.92 2.75 -15.94
C ARG A 100 -1.11 2.26 -17.37
N ASP A 101 -0.26 1.35 -17.82
CA ASP A 101 -0.22 0.97 -19.24
C ASP A 101 -0.67 -0.48 -19.41
N VAL A 102 0.09 -1.43 -18.84
CA VAL A 102 -0.09 -2.87 -19.08
C VAL A 102 -1.41 -3.37 -18.51
N LEU A 103 -1.74 -3.04 -17.25
CA LEU A 103 -2.96 -3.51 -16.61
C LEU A 103 -4.23 -2.96 -17.29
N PRO A 104 -4.39 -1.64 -17.53
CA PRO A 104 -5.54 -1.12 -18.25
C PRO A 104 -5.64 -1.64 -19.68
N TYR A 105 -4.50 -1.88 -20.35
CA TYR A 105 -4.48 -2.52 -21.66
C TYR A 105 -5.05 -3.93 -21.60
N LEU A 106 -4.54 -4.79 -20.71
CA LEU A 106 -5.00 -6.16 -20.54
C LEU A 106 -6.49 -6.22 -20.17
N VAL A 107 -6.98 -5.35 -19.29
CA VAL A 107 -8.40 -5.29 -18.94
C VAL A 107 -9.26 -4.90 -20.15
N ARG A 108 -8.80 -3.97 -21.00
CA ARG A 108 -9.53 -3.55 -22.20
C ARG A 108 -9.47 -4.57 -23.34
N SER A 109 -8.46 -5.44 -23.36
CA SER A 109 -8.29 -6.48 -24.38
C SER A 109 -8.77 -7.86 -23.96
N GLN A 110 -9.22 -8.06 -22.71
CA GLN A 110 -9.58 -9.36 -22.13
C GLN A 110 -10.69 -10.13 -22.88
N LEU A 111 -11.48 -9.43 -23.71
CA LEU A 111 -12.54 -10.01 -24.55
C LEU A 111 -12.28 -9.87 -26.05
N ARG A 112 -11.15 -9.28 -26.48
CA ARG A 112 -10.84 -9.13 -27.90
C ARG A 112 -10.33 -10.46 -28.44
N SER A 113 -10.93 -10.91 -29.56
CA SER A 113 -10.52 -12.11 -30.29
C SER A 113 -9.33 -11.89 -31.24
N GLU A 114 -8.82 -10.66 -31.38
CA GLU A 114 -7.92 -10.32 -32.46
C GLU A 114 -6.58 -9.77 -31.95
N VAL A 115 -5.56 -10.62 -32.14
CA VAL A 115 -4.14 -10.42 -32.55
C VAL A 115 -3.39 -11.64 -32.02
N TRP A 116 -3.72 -12.84 -32.52
CA TRP A 116 -2.99 -14.08 -32.22
C TRP A 116 -2.65 -14.84 -33.51
N LEU A 117 -2.48 -14.09 -34.61
CA LEU A 117 -2.08 -14.60 -35.92
C LEU A 117 -1.04 -13.63 -36.45
N ASN A 118 0.22 -13.86 -36.07
CA ASN A 118 1.42 -13.63 -36.88
C ASN A 118 2.63 -14.06 -36.04
N GLY A 119 2.81 -15.37 -35.94
CA GLY A 119 3.91 -16.02 -35.26
C GLY A 119 3.65 -17.50 -35.22
N VAL A 120 4.48 -18.26 -35.94
CA VAL A 120 4.49 -19.72 -36.08
C VAL A 120 4.07 -20.42 -34.77
N PRO A 121 3.23 -21.48 -34.81
CA PRO A 121 3.00 -22.30 -33.63
C PRO A 121 4.32 -22.95 -33.25
N GLN A 122 5.02 -22.39 -32.26
CA GLN A 122 6.11 -23.09 -31.62
C GLN A 122 5.48 -24.24 -30.83
N PRO A 123 5.92 -25.48 -31.03
CA PRO A 123 5.48 -26.60 -30.23
C PRO A 123 5.83 -26.29 -28.78
N GLU A 124 4.94 -26.65 -27.86
CA GLU A 124 5.26 -26.67 -26.44
C GLU A 124 6.60 -27.41 -26.29
N GLU A 125 7.65 -26.69 -25.90
CA GLU A 125 8.89 -27.34 -25.48
C GLU A 125 8.53 -28.17 -24.25
N ASN A 126 8.44 -29.48 -24.51
CA ASN A 126 8.54 -30.55 -23.53
C ASN A 126 9.91 -30.43 -22.83
N GLY A 127 10.05 -29.44 -21.96
CA GLY A 127 11.04 -29.40 -20.90
C GLY A 127 10.63 -30.40 -19.84
N ASN A 128 10.99 -31.65 -20.06
CA ASN A 128 10.87 -32.73 -19.10
C ASN A 128 11.81 -32.47 -17.91
N GLU A 129 11.43 -31.56 -17.02
CA GLU A 129 11.86 -31.57 -15.62
C GLU A 129 10.61 -31.61 -14.74
N LYS A 130 10.29 -32.83 -14.29
CA LYS A 130 9.28 -33.11 -13.29
C LYS A 130 9.65 -32.48 -11.95
N VAL A 131 9.39 -31.18 -11.77
CA VAL A 131 9.38 -30.56 -10.44
C VAL A 131 8.24 -29.54 -10.33
N GLY A 132 7.18 -29.91 -9.62
CA GLY A 132 6.27 -28.94 -8.96
C GLY A 132 4.95 -28.56 -9.64
N SER A 133 4.48 -29.25 -10.67
CA SER A 133 3.25 -28.89 -11.40
C SER A 133 1.93 -29.00 -10.60
N HIS A 134 1.91 -29.65 -9.43
CA HIS A 134 0.67 -29.83 -8.66
C HIS A 134 0.22 -28.56 -7.91
N ASN A 135 1.13 -27.69 -7.47
CA ASN A 135 0.77 -26.56 -6.61
C ASN A 135 0.08 -25.42 -7.38
N ASN A 136 0.50 -25.14 -8.62
CA ASN A 136 -0.12 -24.08 -9.43
C ASN A 136 -1.52 -24.44 -9.93
N GLN A 137 -1.77 -25.74 -10.17
CA GLN A 137 -3.07 -26.24 -10.58
C GLN A 137 -4.06 -26.24 -9.40
N LEU A 138 -3.58 -26.55 -8.19
CA LEU A 138 -4.37 -26.46 -6.96
C LEU A 138 -4.80 -25.03 -6.64
N VAL A 139 -3.91 -24.03 -6.74
CA VAL A 139 -4.27 -22.63 -6.48
C VAL A 139 -5.26 -22.08 -7.52
N GLN A 140 -5.09 -22.41 -8.81
CA GLN A 140 -6.08 -22.05 -9.83
C GLN A 140 -7.42 -22.75 -9.60
N SER A 141 -7.41 -24.04 -9.24
CA SER A 141 -8.62 -24.78 -8.93
C SER A 141 -9.33 -24.28 -7.68
N GLN A 142 -8.62 -23.85 -6.63
CA GLN A 142 -9.21 -23.27 -5.42
C GLN A 142 -9.84 -21.89 -5.67
N ILE A 143 -9.28 -21.09 -6.59
CA ILE A 143 -9.88 -19.82 -7.02
C ILE A 143 -11.12 -20.05 -7.91
N LEU A 144 -11.13 -21.11 -8.73
CA LEU A 144 -12.19 -21.42 -9.69
C LEU A 144 -13.30 -22.36 -9.17
N ALA A 145 -13.04 -23.16 -8.12
CA ALA A 145 -13.96 -24.21 -7.64
C ALA A 145 -15.18 -23.69 -6.89
N ASN A 146 -15.20 -22.42 -6.49
CA ASN A 146 -16.35 -21.82 -5.79
C ASN A 146 -17.43 -21.23 -6.71
N ALA A 147 -17.27 -21.34 -8.04
CA ALA A 147 -18.24 -20.79 -9.00
C ALA A 147 -19.23 -21.87 -9.46
N SER A 148 -20.43 -21.89 -8.87
CA SER A 148 -21.56 -22.73 -9.30
C SER A 148 -22.20 -22.27 -10.64
N LYS A 149 -21.70 -21.18 -11.23
CA LYS A 149 -22.08 -20.68 -12.56
C LYS A 149 -20.84 -20.57 -13.45
N PRO A 150 -20.93 -20.88 -14.75
CA PRO A 150 -19.81 -20.69 -15.67
C PRO A 150 -19.38 -19.23 -15.70
N SER A 151 -18.07 -18.99 -15.68
CA SER A 151 -17.52 -17.62 -15.75
C SER A 151 -17.92 -16.95 -17.07
N PHE A 152 -18.04 -15.61 -17.10
CA PHE A 152 -18.39 -14.90 -18.34
C PHE A 152 -17.37 -15.17 -19.46
N HIS A 153 -16.10 -15.44 -19.14
CA HIS A 153 -15.10 -15.87 -20.12
C HIS A 153 -15.45 -17.21 -20.77
N GLN A 154 -16.00 -18.18 -20.03
CA GLN A 154 -16.48 -19.44 -20.60
C GLN A 154 -17.70 -19.22 -21.49
N LEU A 155 -18.66 -18.41 -21.05
CA LEU A 155 -19.84 -18.07 -21.85
C LEU A 155 -19.47 -17.31 -23.13
N TYR A 156 -18.50 -16.40 -23.06
CA TYR A 156 -18.02 -15.63 -24.21
C TYR A 156 -17.21 -16.50 -25.19
N ALA A 157 -16.37 -17.41 -24.68
CA ALA A 157 -15.56 -18.30 -25.50
C ALA A 157 -16.38 -19.34 -26.29
N LEU A 158 -17.60 -19.66 -25.84
CA LEU A 158 -18.52 -20.56 -26.54
C LEU A 158 -19.12 -19.95 -27.81
N GLY A 159 -19.07 -18.62 -27.96
CA GLY A 159 -19.61 -17.88 -29.10
C GLY A 159 -21.14 -18.03 -29.27
N PRO A 160 -21.78 -17.20 -30.10
CA PRO A 160 -23.20 -17.39 -30.43
C PRO A 160 -23.46 -18.69 -31.24
N ASN A 161 -22.45 -19.21 -31.95
CA ASN A 161 -22.63 -20.20 -33.03
C ASN A 161 -21.65 -21.40 -33.00
N GLY A 162 -20.97 -21.69 -31.88
CA GLY A 162 -20.10 -22.89 -31.79
C GLY A 162 -18.83 -22.87 -32.68
N SER A 163 -18.42 -21.70 -33.17
CA SER A 163 -17.11 -21.52 -33.82
C SER A 163 -15.97 -21.62 -32.81
N SER A 164 -14.77 -21.98 -33.30
CA SER A 164 -13.52 -22.18 -32.54
C SER A 164 -13.34 -21.28 -31.31
N PRO A 165 -12.83 -21.82 -30.18
CA PRO A 165 -12.73 -21.08 -28.93
C PRO A 165 -11.89 -19.81 -29.13
N VAL A 166 -12.51 -18.66 -28.85
CA VAL A 166 -11.83 -17.37 -28.85
C VAL A 166 -10.76 -17.38 -27.76
N ARG A 167 -9.48 -17.20 -28.14
CA ARG A 167 -8.40 -17.00 -27.17
C ARG A 167 -8.65 -15.67 -26.43
N THR A 168 -9.06 -15.79 -25.17
CA THR A 168 -9.18 -14.67 -24.23
C THR A 168 -8.13 -14.83 -23.13
N HIS A 169 -7.62 -13.73 -22.61
CA HIS A 169 -6.90 -13.73 -21.33
C HIS A 169 -7.82 -13.22 -20.23
N LYS A 170 -7.59 -13.72 -19.03
CA LYS A 170 -8.41 -13.40 -17.85
C LYS A 170 -7.68 -12.39 -16.98
N CYS A 171 -8.35 -11.31 -16.64
CA CYS A 171 -7.85 -10.36 -15.66
C CYS A 171 -8.53 -10.66 -14.31
N CYS A 172 -7.86 -11.45 -13.47
CA CYS A 172 -8.38 -11.77 -12.15
C CYS A 172 -7.97 -10.72 -11.11
N VAL A 173 -8.82 -10.54 -10.11
CA VAL A 173 -8.53 -9.70 -8.94
C VAL A 173 -8.53 -10.55 -7.67
N TYR A 174 -7.65 -10.18 -6.74
CA TYR A 174 -7.70 -10.68 -5.38
C TYR A 174 -7.88 -9.49 -4.46
N ILE A 175 -9.00 -9.49 -3.72
CA ILE A 175 -9.33 -8.50 -2.71
C ILE A 175 -8.99 -9.12 -1.36
N ALA A 176 -8.13 -8.46 -0.60
CA ALA A 176 -7.80 -8.93 0.73
C ALA A 176 -9.05 -8.86 1.63
N ASP A 177 -9.39 -9.99 2.24
CA ASP A 177 -10.47 -10.05 3.24
C ASP A 177 -10.06 -9.28 4.51
N SER A 178 -11.07 -8.82 5.26
CA SER A 178 -10.98 -8.15 6.56
C SER A 178 -10.14 -8.91 7.61
N SER A 179 -10.02 -10.23 7.47
CA SER A 179 -9.17 -11.09 8.29
C SER A 179 -7.66 -10.91 8.03
N LYS A 180 -7.29 -10.37 6.86
CA LYS A 180 -5.89 -10.18 6.42
C LYS A 180 -5.52 -8.71 6.49
N TYR A 181 -4.28 -8.43 6.88
CA TYR A 181 -3.76 -7.07 6.84
C TYR A 181 -3.16 -6.77 5.46
N CYS A 182 -3.72 -5.79 4.76
CA CYS A 182 -3.23 -5.35 3.47
C CYS A 182 -3.35 -3.83 3.39
N ALA A 183 -2.20 -3.15 3.31
CA ALA A 183 -2.14 -1.70 3.21
C ALA A 183 -1.04 -1.31 2.23
N ARG A 184 -1.27 -0.23 1.48
CA ARG A 184 -0.29 0.28 0.51
C ARG A 184 0.65 1.28 1.18
N LEU A 185 1.94 1.00 1.17
CA LEU A 185 2.96 1.91 1.68
C LEU A 185 3.51 2.82 0.57
N ASN A 186 2.81 3.91 0.26
CA ASN A 186 3.23 4.89 -0.76
C ASN A 186 3.32 6.34 -0.26
N SER A 187 3.00 6.58 1.01
CA SER A 187 3.07 7.90 1.62
C SER A 187 3.58 7.80 3.06
N ILE A 188 4.10 8.91 3.58
CA ILE A 188 4.55 9.02 4.97
C ILE A 188 3.37 8.86 5.93
N GLN A 189 2.17 9.26 5.50
CA GLN A 189 0.97 9.06 6.30
C GLN A 189 0.58 7.59 6.36
N ALA A 190 0.61 6.88 5.23
CA ALA A 190 0.42 5.43 5.21
C ALA A 190 1.48 4.72 6.06
N PHE A 191 2.74 5.16 6.01
CA PHE A 191 3.79 4.66 6.90
C PHE A 191 3.42 4.87 8.37
N SER A 192 2.91 6.04 8.71
CA SER A 192 2.53 6.38 10.08
C SER A 192 1.35 5.58 10.60
N ASP A 193 0.36 5.37 9.74
CA ASP A 193 -0.82 4.59 10.04
C ASP A 193 -0.48 3.11 10.17
N ILE A 194 0.30 2.54 9.24
CA ILE A 194 0.70 1.13 9.27
C ILE A 194 1.47 0.80 10.56
N ASN A 195 2.46 1.63 10.94
CA ASN A 195 3.21 1.39 12.17
C ASN A 195 2.31 1.41 13.41
N ARG A 196 1.32 2.30 13.45
CA ARG A 196 0.37 2.40 14.57
C ARG A 196 -0.60 1.22 14.59
N ASP A 197 -1.09 0.78 13.43
CA ASP A 197 -1.97 -0.38 13.32
C ASP A 197 -1.27 -1.65 13.80
N VAL A 198 -0.01 -1.83 13.40
CA VAL A 198 0.81 -2.99 13.77
C VAL A 198 1.09 -3.03 15.27
N ILE A 199 1.24 -1.89 15.95
CA ILE A 199 1.46 -1.86 17.41
C ILE A 199 0.14 -1.88 18.20
N GLY A 200 -0.97 -1.50 17.57
CA GLY A 200 -2.31 -1.53 18.14
C GLY A 200 -3.05 -2.83 17.82
N GLU A 201 -4.06 -2.74 16.97
CA GLU A 201 -5.03 -3.80 16.71
C GLU A 201 -4.43 -5.02 16.00
N LYS A 202 -3.31 -4.83 15.28
CA LYS A 202 -2.70 -5.87 14.44
C LYS A 202 -1.38 -6.39 15.00
N ILE A 203 -1.18 -6.34 16.32
CA ILE A 203 0.05 -6.82 16.96
C ILE A 203 0.38 -8.30 16.72
N HIS A 204 -0.62 -9.12 16.43
CA HIS A 204 -0.39 -10.51 16.02
C HIS A 204 0.55 -10.64 14.80
N LEU A 205 0.69 -9.59 13.98
CA LEU A 205 1.61 -9.55 12.83
C LEU A 205 3.05 -9.27 13.22
N SER A 206 3.29 -8.56 14.32
CA SER A 206 4.64 -8.12 14.70
C SER A 206 5.39 -9.16 15.53
N GLY A 207 4.69 -10.19 16.01
CA GLY A 207 5.26 -11.20 16.91
C GLY A 207 5.64 -10.65 18.29
N TYR A 208 5.20 -9.44 18.64
CA TYR A 208 5.44 -8.84 19.94
C TYR A 208 4.29 -9.16 20.90
N SER A 209 4.60 -9.32 22.19
CA SER A 209 3.61 -9.47 23.25
C SER A 209 3.32 -8.11 23.88
N LEU A 210 2.03 -7.79 24.04
CA LEU A 210 1.61 -6.59 24.77
C LEU A 210 1.90 -6.76 26.27
N SER A 211 2.37 -5.68 26.90
CA SER A 211 2.36 -5.57 28.36
C SER A 211 0.93 -5.34 28.89
N ALA A 212 0.76 -5.40 30.21
CA ALA A 212 -0.50 -5.07 30.90
C ALA A 212 -1.07 -3.69 30.54
N HIS A 213 -0.23 -2.76 30.07
CA HIS A 213 -0.62 -1.39 29.70
C HIS A 213 -0.87 -1.22 28.20
N HIS A 214 -1.01 -2.31 27.44
CA HIS A 214 -1.17 -2.31 25.98
C HIS A 214 -0.05 -1.53 25.26
N ASN A 215 1.18 -1.65 25.77
CA ASN A 215 2.37 -1.09 25.16
C ASN A 215 3.44 -2.19 24.99
N ILE A 216 4.44 -1.91 24.15
CA ILE A 216 5.55 -2.82 23.88
C ILE A 216 6.81 -2.12 24.38
N ILE A 217 7.43 -2.65 25.43
CA ILE A 217 8.66 -2.10 25.99
C ILE A 217 9.69 -3.21 25.98
N HIS A 218 10.81 -3.01 25.28
CA HIS A 218 11.89 -3.98 25.29
C HIS A 218 12.53 -4.08 26.69
N PRO A 219 12.87 -5.28 27.19
CA PRO A 219 13.46 -5.44 28.53
C PRO A 219 14.76 -4.66 28.76
N SER A 220 15.51 -4.38 27.71
CA SER A 220 16.76 -3.62 27.78
C SER A 220 16.56 -2.09 27.74
N ALA A 221 15.31 -1.61 27.67
CA ALA A 221 15.02 -0.19 27.59
C ALA A 221 14.99 0.43 29.00
N GLU A 222 15.62 1.58 29.15
CA GLU A 222 15.72 2.28 30.43
C GLU A 222 14.70 3.42 30.49
N LEU A 223 13.91 3.46 31.57
CA LEU A 223 12.89 4.48 31.79
C LEU A 223 13.25 5.31 33.02
N GLY A 224 13.35 6.62 32.84
CA GLY A 224 13.57 7.57 33.92
C GLY A 224 12.38 7.72 34.88
N SER A 225 12.60 8.46 35.94
CA SER A 225 11.61 8.72 37.00
C SER A 225 10.41 9.49 36.46
N LYS A 226 9.19 9.09 36.85
CA LYS A 226 7.92 9.72 36.43
C LYS A 226 7.68 9.70 34.91
N THR A 227 8.29 8.76 34.19
CA THR A 227 8.07 8.57 32.76
C THR A 227 6.87 7.67 32.48
N THR A 228 6.06 8.06 31.50
CA THR A 228 4.80 7.38 31.14
C THR A 228 4.81 6.97 29.67
N VAL A 229 4.64 5.68 29.42
CA VAL A 229 4.45 5.12 28.08
C VAL A 229 3.01 4.64 27.96
N GLY A 230 2.21 5.36 27.18
CA GLY A 230 0.79 5.08 27.00
C GLY A 230 0.52 3.82 26.17
N PRO A 231 -0.76 3.44 26.00
CA PRO A 231 -1.14 2.32 25.14
C PRO A 231 -0.79 2.61 23.68
N GLN A 232 -0.64 1.55 22.88
CA GLN A 232 -0.25 1.61 21.47
C GLN A 232 1.07 2.34 21.24
N CYS A 233 1.99 2.21 22.19
CA CYS A 233 3.35 2.72 22.08
C CYS A 233 4.35 1.58 22.06
N MET A 234 5.46 1.78 21.35
CA MET A 234 6.58 0.85 21.33
C MET A 234 7.88 1.57 21.70
N LEU A 235 8.67 0.95 22.57
CA LEU A 235 10.03 1.36 22.90
C LEU A 235 11.00 0.25 22.51
N GLY A 236 11.82 0.52 21.50
CA GLY A 236 12.79 -0.42 20.96
C GLY A 236 13.95 -0.72 21.91
N GLU A 237 14.70 -1.75 21.55
CA GLU A 237 15.89 -2.21 22.26
C GLU A 237 16.94 -1.11 22.46
N GLY A 238 17.55 -1.10 23.64
CA GLY A 238 18.65 -0.20 24.00
C GLY A 238 18.28 1.28 24.04
N SER A 239 16.99 1.61 23.99
CA SER A 239 16.51 2.99 24.08
C SER A 239 16.41 3.44 25.52
N GLN A 240 16.84 4.67 25.77
CA GLN A 240 16.89 5.29 27.09
C GLN A 240 16.00 6.52 27.11
N MET A 241 15.17 6.63 28.15
CA MET A 241 14.30 7.78 28.37
C MET A 241 14.63 8.47 29.69
N GLY A 242 14.79 9.79 29.66
CA GLY A 242 15.00 10.61 30.85
C GLY A 242 13.74 10.76 31.70
N ASP A 243 13.82 11.66 32.69
CA ASP A 243 12.77 11.87 33.68
C ASP A 243 11.57 12.65 33.12
N LYS A 244 10.37 12.43 33.66
CA LYS A 244 9.13 13.17 33.35
C LYS A 244 8.75 13.14 31.86
N CYS A 245 9.05 12.05 31.15
CA CYS A 245 8.69 11.91 29.74
C CYS A 245 7.27 11.36 29.56
N SER A 246 6.62 11.70 28.44
CA SER A 246 5.30 11.15 28.10
C SER A 246 5.24 10.76 26.62
N VAL A 247 4.95 9.49 26.36
CA VAL A 247 4.83 8.91 25.02
C VAL A 247 3.41 8.40 24.82
N LYS A 248 2.72 8.86 23.77
CA LYS A 248 1.33 8.46 23.46
C LYS A 248 1.17 8.14 21.97
N ARG A 249 0.59 6.98 21.66
CA ARG A 249 0.39 6.46 20.28
C ARG A 249 1.61 6.67 19.39
N SER A 250 2.80 6.34 19.88
CA SER A 250 4.06 6.66 19.21
C SER A 250 5.01 5.48 19.21
N VAL A 251 5.85 5.40 18.18
CA VAL A 251 6.81 4.32 17.97
C VAL A 251 8.20 4.87 18.15
N ILE A 252 8.97 4.30 19.07
CA ILE A 252 10.36 4.66 19.31
C ILE A 252 11.22 3.46 18.91
N GLY A 253 12.15 3.70 17.98
CA GLY A 253 13.09 2.71 17.47
C GLY A 253 14.13 2.29 18.49
N ARG A 254 15.18 1.63 18.00
CA ARG A 254 16.27 1.07 18.81
C ARG A 254 17.37 2.11 19.05
N HIS A 255 18.08 1.97 20.18
CA HIS A 255 19.21 2.81 20.57
C HIS A 255 18.92 4.31 20.54
N CYS A 256 17.70 4.70 20.90
CA CYS A 256 17.32 6.11 21.00
C CYS A 256 17.71 6.66 22.37
N ARG A 257 18.17 7.91 22.42
CA ARG A 257 18.45 8.63 23.66
C ARG A 257 17.47 9.79 23.79
N ILE A 258 16.55 9.69 24.73
CA ILE A 258 15.51 10.70 24.96
C ILE A 258 15.83 11.39 26.28
N GLY A 259 15.99 12.71 26.24
CA GLY A 259 16.24 13.57 27.40
C GLY A 259 15.07 13.65 28.37
N SER A 260 15.16 14.56 29.33
CA SER A 260 14.13 14.79 30.35
C SER A 260 13.04 15.75 29.86
N ASN A 261 11.83 15.61 30.41
CA ASN A 261 10.65 16.45 30.11
C ASN A 261 10.24 16.44 28.62
N VAL A 262 10.43 15.31 27.93
CA VAL A 262 10.08 15.14 26.51
C VAL A 262 8.65 14.62 26.35
N LYS A 263 7.91 15.19 25.38
CA LYS A 263 6.56 14.76 25.02
C LYS A 263 6.54 14.26 23.57
N VAL A 264 6.14 13.02 23.35
CA VAL A 264 6.03 12.41 22.02
C VAL A 264 4.60 11.91 21.81
N VAL A 265 3.91 12.46 20.81
CA VAL A 265 2.50 12.16 20.54
C VAL A 265 2.28 11.87 19.07
N ASN A 266 1.62 10.75 18.76
CA ASN A 266 1.30 10.36 17.37
C ASN A 266 2.50 10.45 16.42
N SER A 267 3.68 10.06 16.87
CA SER A 267 4.95 10.28 16.15
C SER A 267 5.74 8.99 16.01
N ILE A 268 6.61 8.95 14.99
CA ILE A 268 7.51 7.83 14.75
C ILE A 268 8.93 8.32 14.84
N VAL A 269 9.69 7.71 15.73
CA VAL A 269 11.11 7.93 15.93
C VAL A 269 11.83 6.66 15.49
N MET A 270 12.69 6.76 14.48
CA MET A 270 13.47 5.62 13.98
C MET A 270 14.67 5.31 14.90
N ASN A 271 15.70 4.63 14.40
CA ASN A 271 16.81 4.14 15.22
C ASN A 271 17.90 5.21 15.42
N HIS A 272 18.65 5.11 16.52
CA HIS A 272 19.79 5.98 16.82
C HIS A 272 19.45 7.48 16.84
N VAL A 273 18.24 7.82 17.28
CA VAL A 273 17.82 9.22 17.42
C VAL A 273 18.18 9.73 18.80
N THR A 274 18.74 10.94 18.88
CA THR A 274 18.98 11.65 20.14
C THR A 274 18.02 12.83 20.24
N ILE A 275 17.23 12.89 21.30
CA ILE A 275 16.26 13.95 21.58
C ILE A 275 16.68 14.65 22.86
N GLY A 276 16.97 15.95 22.78
CA GLY A 276 17.36 16.77 23.93
C GLY A 276 16.19 17.07 24.89
N ASP A 277 16.53 17.70 26.00
CA ASP A 277 15.58 17.99 27.07
C ASP A 277 14.48 18.98 26.66
N GLY A 278 13.27 18.78 27.17
CA GLY A 278 12.14 19.70 26.97
C GLY A 278 11.55 19.72 25.55
N CYS A 279 11.86 18.73 24.71
CA CYS A 279 11.32 18.64 23.36
C CYS A 279 9.83 18.23 23.34
N SER A 280 9.08 18.73 22.35
CA SER A 280 7.68 18.36 22.11
C SER A 280 7.49 17.96 20.66
N ILE A 281 7.18 16.69 20.41
CA ILE A 281 7.07 16.10 19.08
C ILE A 281 5.64 15.59 18.90
N GLN A 282 4.96 16.11 17.88
CA GLN A 282 3.57 15.77 17.58
C GLN A 282 3.41 15.46 16.09
N GLY A 283 2.76 14.34 15.74
CA GLY A 283 2.44 14.01 14.35
C GLY A 283 3.65 13.88 13.42
N SER A 284 4.86 13.73 13.97
CA SER A 284 6.10 13.90 13.21
C SER A 284 6.81 12.57 12.97
N VAL A 285 7.52 12.47 11.86
CA VAL A 285 8.35 11.31 11.51
C VAL A 285 9.81 11.73 11.54
N ILE A 286 10.58 11.10 12.43
CA ILE A 286 11.99 11.38 12.66
C ILE A 286 12.81 10.20 12.17
N CYS A 287 13.62 10.42 11.14
CA CYS A 287 14.46 9.39 10.54
C CYS A 287 15.68 9.04 11.42
N SER A 288 16.39 7.99 11.03
CA SER A 288 17.55 7.49 11.78
C SER A 288 18.69 8.51 11.88
N ASN A 289 19.48 8.41 12.96
CA ASN A 289 20.64 9.26 13.22
C ASN A 289 20.34 10.77 13.33
N VAL A 290 19.09 11.14 13.64
CA VAL A 290 18.71 12.54 13.87
C VAL A 290 19.10 12.97 15.28
N GLN A 291 19.53 14.22 15.42
CA GLN A 291 19.78 14.86 16.71
C GLN A 291 18.87 16.08 16.86
N LEU A 292 17.92 16.01 17.78
CA LEU A 292 17.13 17.16 18.21
C LEU A 292 17.81 17.76 19.44
N GLN A 293 18.19 19.02 19.36
CA GLN A 293 18.71 19.75 20.52
C GLN A 293 17.59 20.08 21.51
N GLU A 294 17.93 20.71 22.63
CA GLU A 294 16.98 21.04 23.69
C GLU A 294 15.85 21.97 23.22
N ARG A 295 14.66 21.80 23.83
CA ARG A 295 13.47 22.66 23.66
C ARG A 295 12.96 22.77 22.21
N VAL A 296 13.19 21.75 21.40
CA VAL A 296 12.68 21.70 20.02
C VAL A 296 11.19 21.32 20.01
N ILE A 297 10.40 22.03 19.18
CA ILE A 297 8.98 21.76 19.00
C ILE A 297 8.72 21.37 17.55
N LEU A 298 8.28 20.14 17.32
CA LEU A 298 7.93 19.62 16.00
C LEU A 298 6.43 19.30 15.95
N LYS A 299 5.73 19.86 14.97
CA LYS A 299 4.33 19.53 14.69
C LYS A 299 4.15 19.16 13.23
N ASP A 300 3.72 17.93 12.96
CA ASP A 300 3.50 17.38 11.62
C ASP A 300 4.74 17.52 10.70
N CYS A 301 5.94 17.38 11.28
CA CYS A 301 7.21 17.57 10.57
C CYS A 301 7.83 16.24 10.13
N GLN A 302 8.65 16.30 9.10
CA GLN A 302 9.41 15.17 8.58
C GLN A 302 10.89 15.52 8.69
N VAL A 303 11.63 14.80 9.53
CA VAL A 303 13.07 15.04 9.72
C VAL A 303 13.84 13.93 9.01
N GLY A 304 14.59 14.31 7.99
CA GLY A 304 15.46 13.43 7.21
C GLY A 304 16.63 12.88 8.02
N ALA A 305 17.19 11.78 7.55
CA ALA A 305 18.25 11.07 8.27
C ALA A 305 19.50 11.94 8.46
N GLY A 306 20.13 11.84 9.63
CA GLY A 306 21.38 12.57 9.92
C GLY A 306 21.24 14.10 10.00
N PHE A 307 20.03 14.62 10.12
CA PHE A 307 19.77 16.04 10.31
C PHE A 307 19.91 16.43 11.78
N VAL A 308 20.42 17.64 12.03
CA VAL A 308 20.56 18.20 13.38
C VAL A 308 19.65 19.41 13.48
N VAL A 309 18.68 19.36 14.39
CA VAL A 309 17.74 20.46 14.63
C VAL A 309 18.28 21.32 15.78
N SER A 310 18.45 22.62 15.52
CA SER A 310 18.96 23.60 16.47
C SER A 310 18.05 23.77 17.70
N ALA A 311 18.65 24.11 18.84
CA ALA A 311 17.93 24.27 20.11
C ALA A 311 16.86 25.36 20.01
N GLY A 312 15.73 25.17 20.68
CA GLY A 312 14.63 26.13 20.75
C GLY A 312 13.90 26.40 19.44
N SER A 313 14.13 25.59 18.40
CA SER A 313 13.48 25.78 17.10
C SER A 313 12.07 25.18 17.10
N GLU A 314 11.11 25.89 16.48
CA GLU A 314 9.73 25.43 16.29
C GLU A 314 9.46 25.25 14.79
N PHE A 315 9.08 24.04 14.39
CA PHE A 315 8.72 23.70 13.01
C PHE A 315 7.30 23.17 12.94
N LYS A 316 6.58 23.54 11.87
CA LYS A 316 5.20 23.13 11.63
C LYS A 316 4.99 22.75 10.17
N ALA A 317 4.58 21.51 9.92
CA ALA A 317 4.30 21.00 8.58
C ALA A 317 5.47 21.14 7.58
N GLU A 318 6.71 20.99 8.07
CA GLU A 318 7.93 21.14 7.26
C GLU A 318 8.71 19.83 7.12
N ALA A 319 9.38 19.68 5.96
CA ALA A 319 10.31 18.59 5.69
C ALA A 319 11.75 19.11 5.80
N LEU A 320 12.43 18.70 6.87
CA LEU A 320 13.82 19.06 7.17
C LEU A 320 14.75 17.97 6.65
N ALA A 321 15.36 18.18 5.49
CA ALA A 321 16.35 17.25 4.93
C ALA A 321 17.66 17.98 4.62
N LYS A 322 18.80 17.28 4.77
CA LYS A 322 20.05 17.76 4.17
C LYS A 322 19.87 17.79 2.66
N LYS A 323 20.15 18.93 2.03
CA LYS A 323 20.32 18.96 0.57
C LYS A 323 21.60 18.17 0.28
N GLU A 324 21.47 17.02 -0.37
CA GLU A 324 22.62 16.40 -1.03
C GLU A 324 23.17 17.41 -2.04
N LYS A 325 24.49 17.64 -1.98
CA LYS A 325 25.23 18.45 -2.94
C LYS A 325 25.72 17.55 -4.07
#